data_AF-A0A9E4MD66-F1
#
_entry.id   AF-A0A9E4MD66-F1
#
_cell.length_a   1.000
_cell.length_b   1.000
_cell.length_c   1.000
_cell.angle_alpha   90.00
_cell.angle_beta   90.00
_cell.angle_gamma   90.00
#
_symmetry.space_group_name_H-M   'P 1'
#
loop_
_entity.id
_entity.type
_entity.pdbx_description
1 polymer ?
#
loop_
_entity_poly.entity_id
_entity_poly.type
_entity_poly.pdbx_seq_one_letter_code
_entity_poly.pdbx_strand_id
1 'polypeptide(L)' 'MIKHRFEETINGRGYKIEVLAVRPDRWRAYLVRRTDGPTALMPFYGRTPDEAARQLADWLTRAHGTANETS' A
#
# COMPACT_ATOMS: atom_id res chain seq x y z
N MET A 1 -1.79 -19.60 1.76
CA MET A 1 -2.09 -18.30 1.13
C MET A 1 -0.76 -17.63 0.83
N ILE A 2 -0.46 -17.29 -0.43
CA ILE A 2 0.82 -16.65 -0.78
C ILE A 2 0.77 -15.19 -0.31
N LYS A 3 1.84 -14.76 0.38
CA LYS A 3 1.97 -13.44 0.99
C LYS A 3 3.35 -12.86 0.65
N HIS A 4 3.37 -11.65 0.14
CA HIS A 4 4.59 -10.86 -0.09
C HIS A 4 4.60 -9.65 0.82
N ARG A 5 5.80 -9.19 1.19
CA ARG A 5 5.99 -7.99 2.00
C ARG A 5 7.01 -7.08 1.33
N PHE A 6 6.66 -5.81 1.25
CA PHE A 6 7.47 -4.75 0.70
C PHE A 6 7.69 -3.70 1.78
N GLU A 7 8.89 -3.14 1.82
CA GLU A 7 9.23 -2.01 2.69
C GLU A 7 9.57 -0.83 1.78
N GLU A 8 8.76 0.21 1.85
CA GLU A 8 8.85 1.40 0.99
C GLU A 8 9.09 2.63 1.86
N THR A 9 9.97 3.53 1.40
CA THR A 9 10.18 4.82 2.05
C THR A 9 9.61 5.91 1.16
N ILE A 10 8.50 6.52 1.60
CA ILE A 10 7.79 7.54 0.82
C ILE A 10 7.83 8.85 1.62
N ASN A 11 8.41 9.90 1.03
CA ASN A 11 8.59 11.21 1.68
C ASN A 11 9.24 11.12 3.07
N GLY A 12 10.26 10.26 3.21
CA GLY A 12 10.97 10.03 4.48
C GLY A 12 10.19 9.20 5.52
N ARG A 13 8.96 8.77 5.21
CA ARG A 13 8.16 7.89 6.06
C ARG A 13 8.23 6.44 5.59
N GLY A 14 8.60 5.55 6.49
CA GLY A 14 8.65 4.11 6.24
C GLY A 14 7.25 3.49 6.25
N TYR A 15 6.94 2.76 5.18
CA TYR A 15 5.71 2.02 4.98
C TYR A 15 5.99 0.54 4.82
N LYS A 16 5.16 -0.28 5.45
CA LYS A 16 5.18 -1.73 5.28
C LYS A 16 3.94 -2.13 4.51
N ILE A 17 4.13 -2.64 3.30
CA ILE A 17 3.06 -3.09 2.43
C ILE A 17 3.04 -4.61 2.46
N GLU A 18 1.86 -5.18 2.71
CA GLU A 18 1.62 -6.61 2.56
C GLU A 18 0.72 -6.85 1.37
N VAL A 19 1.06 -7.88 0.60
CA VAL A 19 0.31 -8.28 -0.58
C VAL A 19 -0.09 -9.74 -0.48
N LEU A 20 -1.40 -10.00 -0.59
CA LEU A 20 -1.98 -11.33 -0.47
C LEU A 20 -2.62 -11.77 -1.79
N ALA A 21 -2.40 -13.02 -2.18
CA ALA A 21 -3.16 -13.63 -3.27
C ALA A 21 -4.63 -13.83 -2.83
N VAL A 22 -5.57 -13.24 -3.56
CA VAL A 22 -7.02 -13.37 -3.34
C VAL A 22 -7.64 -14.31 -4.38
N ARG A 23 -7.12 -14.33 -5.60
CA ARG A 23 -7.45 -15.26 -6.70
C ARG A 23 -6.19 -15.52 -7.55
N PRO A 24 -6.18 -16.51 -8.48
CA PRO A 24 -5.01 -16.84 -9.29
C PRO A 24 -4.37 -15.65 -10.02
N ASP A 25 -5.16 -14.65 -10.39
CA ASP A 25 -4.78 -13.43 -11.12
C ASP A 25 -5.12 -12.14 -10.34
N ARG A 26 -5.31 -12.25 -9.02
CA ARG A 26 -5.72 -11.10 -8.21
C ARG A 26 -5.01 -11.09 -6.87
N TRP A 27 -4.25 -10.03 -6.68
CA TRP A 27 -3.48 -9.74 -5.49
C TRP A 27 -4.04 -8.50 -4.80
N ARG A 28 -3.98 -8.46 -3.48
CA ARG A 28 -4.47 -7.36 -2.66
C ARG A 28 -3.33 -6.78 -1.84
N ALA A 29 -2.98 -5.52 -2.07
CA ALA A 29 -2.00 -4.77 -1.30
C ALA A 29 -2.68 -3.92 -0.21
N TYR A 30 -2.11 -3.92 0.99
CA TYR A 30 -2.56 -3.09 2.11
C TYR A 30 -1.38 -2.75 3.03
N LEU A 31 -1.52 -1.68 3.82
CA LEU A 31 -0.50 -1.26 4.79
C LEU A 31 -0.58 -2.07 6.09
N VAL A 32 0.57 -2.48 6.59
CA VAL A 32 0.73 -3.11 7.91
C VAL A 32 1.00 -2.01 8.93
N ARG A 33 0.02 -1.71 9.77
CA ARG A 33 0.25 -0.82 10.92
C ARG A 33 0.89 -1.57 12.09
N ARG A 34 1.84 -0.88 12.74
CA ARG A 34 2.25 -1.16 14.12
C ARG A 34 1.37 -0.31 15.04
N THR A 35 0.25 -0.87 15.47
CA THR A 35 -0.58 -0.42 16.60
C THR A 35 -1.33 0.92 16.41
N ASP A 36 -2.55 0.97 16.94
CA ASP A 36 -3.46 2.11 17.12
C ASP A 36 -4.06 2.79 15.89
N GLY A 37 -5.19 2.25 15.44
CA GLY A 37 -6.26 3.04 14.82
C GLY A 37 -6.67 2.58 13.42
N PRO A 38 -7.99 2.50 13.14
CA PRO A 38 -8.50 2.16 11.82
C PRO A 38 -8.38 3.38 10.90
N THR A 39 -7.30 3.46 10.11
CA THR A 39 -7.41 4.11 8.81
C THR A 39 -7.85 3.04 7.84
N ALA A 40 -9.11 3.07 7.42
CA ALA A 40 -9.63 2.30 6.30
C ALA A 40 -8.93 2.77 5.02
N LEU A 41 -7.68 2.34 4.84
CA LEU A 41 -6.95 2.53 3.61
C LEU A 41 -7.47 1.49 2.65
N MET A 42 -8.18 1.96 1.64
CA MET A 42 -8.73 1.12 0.57
C MET A 42 -7.65 0.16 0.07
N PRO A 43 -7.92 -1.16 -0.01
CA PRO A 43 -6.98 -2.11 -0.56
C PRO A 43 -6.81 -1.89 -2.07
N PHE A 44 -5.58 -1.93 -2.56
CA PHE A 44 -5.29 -1.90 -4.00
C PHE A 44 -5.21 -3.31 -4.56
N TYR A 45 -5.64 -3.48 -5.81
CA TYR A 45 -5.65 -4.78 -6.47
C TYR A 45 -4.80 -4.75 -7.74
N GLY A 46 -3.99 -5.79 -7.93
CA GLY A 46 -3.17 -5.99 -9.12
C GLY A 46 -3.19 -7.45 -9.58
N ARG A 47 -2.75 -7.71 -10.82
CA ARG A 47 -2.61 -9.06 -11.36
C ARG A 47 -1.38 -9.78 -10.82
N THR A 48 -0.39 -9.01 -10.36
CA THR A 48 0.81 -9.51 -9.69
C THR A 48 0.98 -8.83 -8.33
N PRO A 49 1.77 -9.43 -7.42
CA PRO A 49 2.02 -8.81 -6.13
C PRO A 49 2.73 -7.46 -6.27
N ASP A 50 3.68 -7.33 -7.18
CA ASP A 50 4.41 -6.09 -7.49
C ASP A 50 3.50 -4.99 -8.07
N GLU A 51 2.54 -5.36 -8.91
CA GLU A 51 1.56 -4.40 -9.45
C GLU A 51 0.69 -3.83 -8.32
N ALA A 52 0.17 -4.71 -7.45
CA ALA A 52 -0.64 -4.28 -6.32
C ALA A 52 0.16 -3.39 -5.35
N ALA A 53 1.43 -3.73 -5.08
CA ALA A 53 2.33 -2.93 -4.24
C ALA A 53 2.60 -1.54 -4.85
N ARG A 54 2.91 -1.46 -6.15
CA ARG A 54 3.16 -0.20 -6.85
C ARG A 54 1.94 0.73 -6.84
N GLN A 55 0.75 0.20 -7.11
CA GLN A 55 -0.47 1.02 -7.07
C GLN A 55 -0.71 1.65 -5.69
N LEU A 56 -0.44 0.91 -4.61
CA LEU A 56 -0.53 1.43 -3.24
C LEU A 56 0.56 2.47 -2.95
N ALA A 57 1.81 2.23 -3.38
CA ALA A 57 2.91 3.17 -3.22
C ALA A 57 2.66 4.50 -3.97
N ASP A 58 2.20 4.44 -5.22
CA ASP A 58 1.85 5.61 -6.02
C ASP A 58 0.70 6.42 -5.40
N TRP A 59 -0.29 5.73 -4.85
CA TRP A 59 -1.35 6.39 -4.09
C TRP A 59 -0.82 7.09 -2.85
N LEU A 60 0.04 6.43 -2.05
CA LEU A 60 0.66 7.03 -0.87
C LEU A 60 1.48 8.28 -1.23
N THR A 61 2.31 8.21 -2.28
CA THR A 61 3.09 9.35 -2.77
C THR A 61 2.19 10.54 -3.08
N ARG A 62 1.05 10.32 -3.75
CA ARG A 62 0.07 11.37 -4.07
C ARG A 62 -0.67 11.90 -2.83
N ALA A 63 -1.12 11.00 -1.95
CA ALA A 63 -1.83 11.36 -0.73
C ALA A 63 -0.96 12.19 0.23
N HIS A 64 0.35 11.98 0.21
CA HIS A 64 1.31 12.79 0.98
C HIS A 64 1.74 14.07 0.26
N GLY A 65 1.60 14.16 -1.06
CA GLY A 65 1.84 15.39 -1.83
C GLY A 65 0.71 16.42 -1.69
N THR A 66 -0.55 15.97 -1.66
CA THR A 66 -1.73 16.87 -1.53
C THR A 66 -1.90 17.43 -0.12
N ALA A 67 -1.27 16.85 0.90
CA ALA A 67 -1.27 17.41 2.25
C ALA A 67 -0.48 18.73 2.37
N ASN A 68 0.25 19.15 1.33
CA ASN A 68 1.04 20.37 1.30
C ASN A 68 0.48 21.45 0.33
N GLU A 69 -0.66 21.21 -0.31
CA GLU A 69 -1.38 22.20 -1.14
C GLU A 69 -2.62 22.70 -0.38
N THR A 70 -2.38 23.44 0.68
CA THR A 70 -3.32 24.46 1.17
C THR A 70 -2.48 25.59 1.77
N SER A 71 -1.93 26.44 0.91
CA SER A 71 -1.49 27.79 1.26
C SER A 71 -2.58 28.79 0.89
#